data_AF-A0A0R2AM93-F1
#
_entry.id   AF-A0A0R2AM93-F1
#
_cell.length_a   1.000
_cell.length_b   1.000
_cell.length_c   1.000
_cell.angle_alpha   90.00
_cell.angle_beta   90.00
_cell.angle_gamma   90.00
#
_symmetry.space_group_name_H-M   'P 1'
#
loop_
_entity.id
_entity.type
_entity.pdbx_description
1 polymer ?
#
loop_
_entity_poly.entity_id
_entity_poly.type
_entity_poly.pdbx_seq_one_letter_code
_entity_poly.pdbx_strand_id
1 'polypeptide(L)'
;MKNIGLVSEMFNEYNDPDLSYDGSKDGNTEWFKLTFLVDNEFFTVRDGKRHFIEKYNDQLNMVMSDFLNKYQKEFESSFIEEKRFEVLDRTKVIVKDLKETLTREFLVYNKIALFNIDLVGSWQAYKSAGDSDIEKAFYNDISKHVKRVQNNEHRVDD
;
A
#
# COMPACT_ATOMS: atom_id res chain seq x y z
N MET A 1 12.86 31.47 4.40
CA MET A 1 11.97 30.86 3.39
C MET A 1 11.53 29.51 3.91
N LYS A 2 10.25 29.15 3.82
CA LYS A 2 9.83 27.76 4.08
C LYS A 2 10.45 26.88 2.99
N ASN A 3 11.24 25.88 3.37
CA ASN A 3 11.77 24.90 2.44
C ASN A 3 10.83 23.69 2.46
N ILE A 4 10.09 23.49 1.37
CA ILE A 4 9.10 22.42 1.26
C ILE A 4 9.72 21.27 0.47
N GLY A 5 9.70 20.08 1.05
CA GLY A 5 10.16 18.84 0.44
C GLY A 5 9.00 17.95 0.00
N LEU A 6 9.23 17.15 -1.03
CA LEU A 6 8.41 15.98 -1.34
C LEU A 6 9.02 14.77 -0.65
N VAL A 7 8.26 14.12 0.21
CA VAL A 7 8.60 12.83 0.84
C VAL A 7 7.63 11.78 0.29
N SER A 8 8.16 10.65 -0.17
CA SER A 8 7.35 9.57 -0.73
C SER A 8 7.66 8.27 -0.01
N GLU A 9 6.62 7.60 0.48
CA GLU A 9 6.72 6.33 1.20
C GLU A 9 5.83 5.28 0.51
N MET A 10 6.22 4.01 0.58
CA MET A 10 5.51 2.89 -0.05
C MET A 10 5.15 1.83 0.98
N PHE A 11 3.92 1.34 0.88
CA PHE A 11 3.37 0.31 1.77
C PHE A 11 2.70 -0.77 0.93
N ASN A 12 3.04 -2.05 1.15
CA ASN A 12 2.37 -3.16 0.47
C ASN A 12 1.06 -3.54 1.17
N GLU A 13 0.14 -4.17 0.45
CA GLU A 13 -1.14 -4.63 0.96
C GLU A 13 -1.05 -5.66 2.11
N TYR A 14 0.06 -6.39 2.22
CA TYR A 14 0.30 -7.40 3.26
C TYR A 14 0.79 -6.80 4.58
N ASN A 15 1.07 -5.50 4.62
CA ASN A 15 1.67 -4.84 5.78
C ASN A 15 3.03 -5.44 6.20
N ASP A 16 3.77 -5.99 5.24
CA ASP A 16 5.08 -6.61 5.47
C ASP A 16 6.21 -5.57 5.29
N PRO A 17 6.88 -5.11 6.36
CA PRO A 17 7.95 -4.11 6.24
C PRO A 17 9.23 -4.65 5.55
N ASP A 18 9.41 -5.97 5.48
CA ASP A 18 10.58 -6.61 4.87
C ASP A 18 10.40 -6.81 3.36
N LEU A 19 9.16 -6.75 2.88
CA LEU A 19 8.87 -6.72 1.46
C LEU A 19 9.29 -5.35 0.88
N SER A 20 10.21 -5.35 -0.07
CA SER A 20 10.65 -4.13 -0.76
C SER A 20 10.14 -4.08 -2.21
N TYR A 21 9.79 -2.89 -2.69
CA TYR A 21 9.25 -2.70 -4.03
C TYR A 21 10.23 -3.12 -5.15
N ASP A 22 11.54 -2.95 -4.92
CA ASP A 22 12.57 -3.34 -5.90
C ASP A 22 12.64 -4.87 -6.11
N GLY A 23 12.05 -5.66 -5.19
CA GLY A 23 11.87 -7.11 -5.29
C GLY A 23 10.52 -7.57 -5.88
N SER A 24 9.50 -6.71 -5.95
CA SER A 24 8.10 -7.08 -6.27
C SER A 24 7.64 -6.69 -7.68
N LYS A 25 8.57 -6.66 -8.66
CA LYS A 25 8.21 -6.61 -10.10
C LYS A 25 7.52 -7.89 -10.61
N ASP A 26 7.05 -8.74 -9.72
CA ASP A 26 6.35 -9.98 -10.05
C ASP A 26 4.90 -9.76 -10.48
N GLY A 27 4.37 -8.54 -10.27
CA GLY A 27 3.01 -8.17 -10.65
C GLY A 27 1.93 -8.70 -9.69
N ASN A 28 2.32 -9.31 -8.57
CA ASN A 28 1.42 -9.99 -7.64
C ASN A 28 1.24 -9.25 -6.31
N THR A 29 1.98 -8.16 -6.08
CA THR A 29 1.82 -7.34 -4.87
C THR A 29 1.35 -5.94 -5.23
N GLU A 30 0.27 -5.53 -4.58
CA GLU A 30 -0.29 -4.21 -4.60
C GLU A 30 0.36 -3.29 -3.55
N TRP A 31 0.63 -2.05 -3.96
CA TRP A 31 1.30 -1.04 -3.12
C TRP A 31 0.53 0.28 -3.11
N PHE A 32 0.48 0.90 -1.94
CA PHE A 32 0.14 2.31 -1.77
C PHE A 32 1.44 3.11 -1.77
N LYS A 33 1.57 4.03 -2.74
CA LYS A 33 2.63 5.04 -2.73
C LYS A 33 2.04 6.37 -2.30
N LEU A 34 2.43 6.81 -1.11
CA LEU A 34 1.98 8.05 -0.51
C LEU A 34 3.03 9.13 -0.74
N THR A 35 2.62 10.28 -1.25
CA THR A 35 3.51 11.44 -1.42
C THR A 35 2.99 12.62 -0.63
N PHE A 36 3.87 13.27 0.11
CA PHE A 36 3.55 14.37 1.00
C PHE A 36 4.36 15.62 0.67
N LEU A 37 3.75 16.79 0.83
CA LEU A 37 4.44 18.08 0.93
C LEU A 37 4.78 18.32 2.40
N VAL A 38 6.06 18.50 2.70
CA VAL A 38 6.59 18.47 4.06
C VAL A 38 7.47 19.70 4.32
N ASP A 39 7.19 20.43 5.40
CA ASP A 39 8.04 21.52 5.90
C ASP A 39 9.40 20.95 6.39
N ASN A 40 10.49 21.70 6.22
CA ASN A 40 11.86 21.22 6.44
C ASN A 40 12.19 20.79 7.87
N GLU A 41 11.36 21.11 8.85
CA GLU A 41 11.51 20.60 10.21
C GLU A 41 11.05 19.14 10.38
N PHE A 42 10.34 18.57 9.40
CA PHE A 42 9.78 17.22 9.47
C PHE A 42 10.44 16.21 8.53
N PHE A 43 11.44 16.60 7.75
CA PHE A 43 12.18 15.68 6.88
C PHE A 43 13.70 15.86 6.98
N THR A 44 14.42 14.80 6.68
CA THR A 44 15.86 14.81 6.47
C THR A 44 16.19 14.37 5.05
N VAL A 45 17.38 14.68 4.57
CA VAL A 45 17.91 14.15 3.30
C VAL A 45 18.92 13.07 3.62
N ARG A 46 18.69 11.85 3.14
CA ARG A 46 19.61 10.71 3.23
C ARG A 46 19.75 10.12 1.83
N ASP A 47 20.97 9.87 1.38
CA ASP A 47 21.26 9.32 0.05
C ASP A 47 20.59 10.04 -1.13
N GLY A 48 20.47 11.38 -1.02
CA GLY A 48 19.82 12.23 -2.02
C GLY A 48 18.29 12.14 -2.05
N LYS A 49 17.67 11.33 -1.18
CA LYS A 49 16.23 11.20 -1.01
C LYS A 49 15.76 11.89 0.28
N ARG A 50 14.52 12.40 0.26
CA ARG A 50 13.91 13.00 1.45
C ARG A 50 13.12 11.92 2.19
N HIS A 51 13.30 11.87 3.50
CA HIS A 51 12.64 10.95 4.40
C HIS A 51 12.06 11.73 5.57
N PHE A 52 10.95 11.27 6.13
CA PHE A 52 10.48 11.82 7.39
C PHE A 52 11.56 11.69 8.48
N ILE A 53 11.57 12.63 9.43
CA ILE A 53 12.31 12.43 10.68
C ILE A 53 11.73 11.20 11.41
N GLU A 54 12.56 10.51 12.19
CA GLU A 54 12.23 9.23 12.84
C GLU A 54 10.85 9.20 13.50
N LYS A 55 10.55 10.16 14.38
CA LYS A 55 9.23 10.29 15.03
C LYS A 55 8.04 10.22 14.05
N TYR A 56 8.14 10.92 12.92
CA TYR A 56 7.04 10.99 11.94
C TYR A 56 7.04 9.79 11.00
N ASN A 57 8.21 9.22 10.72
CA ASN A 57 8.33 7.96 10.02
C ASN A 57 7.61 6.85 10.81
N ASP A 58 7.90 6.73 12.11
CA ASP A 58 7.30 5.73 12.98
C ASP A 58 5.79 5.94 13.11
N GLN A 59 5.35 7.19 13.26
CA GLN A 59 3.92 7.52 13.30
C GLN A 59 3.20 7.13 11.99
N LEU A 60 3.80 7.44 10.82
CA LEU A 60 3.20 7.06 9.54
C LEU A 60 3.12 5.54 9.39
N ASN A 61 4.18 4.82 9.75
CA ASN A 61 4.21 3.36 9.71
C ASN A 61 3.14 2.74 10.59
N MET A 62 2.92 3.29 11.79
CA MET A 62 1.89 2.83 12.70
C MET A 62 0.48 3.08 12.15
N VAL A 63 0.20 4.29 11.65
CA VAL A 63 -1.08 4.64 11.00
C VAL A 63 -1.35 3.74 9.80
N MET A 64 -0.33 3.49 8.98
CA MET A 64 -0.46 2.63 7.81
C MET A 64 -0.64 1.16 8.18
N SER A 65 0.06 0.68 9.21
CA SER A 65 -0.12 -0.69 9.72
C SER A 65 -1.54 -0.92 10.22
N ASP A 66 -2.07 0.00 11.03
CA ASP A 66 -3.45 -0.09 11.52
C ASP A 66 -4.47 -0.03 10.37
N PHE A 67 -4.24 0.85 9.39
CA PHE A 67 -5.07 0.94 8.19
C PHE A 67 -5.05 -0.36 7.38
N LEU A 68 -3.87 -0.91 7.09
CA LEU A 68 -3.73 -2.12 6.29
C LEU A 68 -4.33 -3.34 7.00
N ASN A 69 -4.10 -3.48 8.31
CA ASN A 69 -4.70 -4.54 9.12
C ASN A 69 -6.23 -4.50 9.10
N LYS A 70 -6.83 -3.30 9.12
CA LYS A 70 -8.30 -3.13 8.98
C LYS A 70 -8.81 -3.69 7.65
N TYR A 71 -8.06 -3.51 6.56
CA TYR A 71 -8.47 -3.89 5.20
C TYR A 71 -7.89 -5.22 4.70
N GLN A 72 -7.07 -5.91 5.50
CA GLN A 72 -6.38 -7.15 5.12
C GLN A 72 -7.33 -8.19 4.52
N LYS A 73 -8.48 -8.44 5.17
CA LYS A 73 -9.51 -9.36 4.66
C LYS A 73 -10.12 -8.93 3.33
N GLU A 74 -10.21 -7.62 3.09
CA GLU A 74 -10.71 -7.09 1.82
C GLU A 74 -9.72 -7.37 0.70
N PHE A 75 -8.42 -7.16 0.94
CA PHE A 75 -7.36 -7.49 -0.02
C PHE A 75 -7.33 -8.98 -0.32
N GLU A 76 -7.41 -9.85 0.70
CA GLU A 76 -7.47 -11.32 0.53
C GLU A 76 -8.72 -11.80 -0.24
N SER A 77 -9.90 -11.21 0.03
CA SER A 77 -11.18 -11.64 -0.56
C SER A 77 -11.40 -11.13 -1.99
N SER A 78 -10.80 -9.99 -2.36
CA SER A 78 -10.86 -9.41 -3.71
C SER A 78 -10.39 -10.38 -4.80
N PHE A 79 -9.52 -11.32 -4.45
CA PHE A 79 -9.00 -12.33 -5.37
C PHE A 79 -10.01 -13.44 -5.70
N ILE A 80 -11.03 -13.70 -4.87
CA ILE A 80 -11.75 -14.97 -4.94
C ILE A 80 -13.15 -14.87 -5.57
N GLU A 81 -14.01 -13.88 -5.26
CA GLU A 81 -15.45 -14.04 -5.58
C GLU A 81 -16.29 -12.78 -5.95
N GLU A 82 -15.70 -11.63 -6.29
CA GLU A 82 -16.50 -10.40 -6.55
C GLU A 82 -16.77 -10.07 -8.03
N LYS A 83 -17.92 -9.45 -8.31
CA LYS A 83 -18.33 -9.03 -9.66
C LYS A 83 -17.55 -7.77 -10.09
N ARG A 84 -17.31 -7.66 -11.40
CA ARG A 84 -16.57 -6.57 -12.09
C ARG A 84 -16.78 -5.14 -11.58
N PHE A 85 -18.00 -4.76 -11.20
CA PHE A 85 -18.32 -3.38 -10.79
C PHE A 85 -18.02 -3.10 -9.31
N GLU A 86 -17.97 -4.12 -8.46
CA GLU A 86 -17.84 -3.96 -7.01
C GLU A 86 -16.40 -3.62 -6.61
N VAL A 87 -15.41 -4.16 -7.33
CA VAL A 87 -13.97 -3.97 -7.02
C VAL A 87 -13.52 -2.51 -7.21
N LEU A 88 -13.92 -1.85 -8.31
CA LEU A 88 -13.58 -0.44 -8.55
C LEU A 88 -14.15 0.50 -7.50
N ASP A 89 -15.41 0.29 -7.13
CA ASP A 89 -16.06 1.13 -6.13
C ASP A 89 -15.47 0.87 -4.74
N ARG A 90 -15.06 -0.37 -4.46
CA ARG A 90 -14.34 -0.72 -3.23
C ARG A 90 -12.97 -0.08 -3.15
N THR A 91 -12.15 -0.12 -4.20
CA THR A 91 -10.85 0.56 -4.22
C THR A 91 -10.99 2.07 -3.98
N LYS A 92 -12.02 2.71 -4.55
CA LYS A 92 -12.31 4.13 -4.28
C LYS A 92 -12.67 4.37 -2.80
N VAL A 93 -13.43 3.47 -2.19
CA VAL A 93 -13.78 3.54 -0.77
C VAL A 93 -12.53 3.41 0.11
N ILE A 94 -11.66 2.45 -0.19
CA ILE A 94 -10.39 2.24 0.53
C ILE A 94 -9.50 3.49 0.42
N VAL A 95 -9.31 4.03 -0.78
CA VAL A 95 -8.51 5.27 -0.98
C VAL A 95 -9.12 6.47 -0.27
N LYS A 96 -10.45 6.58 -0.26
CA LYS A 96 -11.14 7.66 0.47
C LYS A 96 -10.92 7.54 1.98
N ASP A 97 -11.08 6.34 2.55
CA ASP A 97 -10.86 6.10 3.98
C ASP A 97 -9.39 6.30 4.36
N LEU A 98 -8.45 5.92 3.50
CA LEU A 98 -7.02 6.19 3.70
C LEU A 98 -6.75 7.70 3.80
N LYS A 99 -7.31 8.48 2.87
CA LYS A 99 -7.18 9.94 2.91
C LYS A 99 -7.75 10.52 4.21
N GLU A 100 -8.92 10.06 4.64
CA GLU A 100 -9.56 10.52 5.88
C GLU A 100 -8.73 10.13 7.13
N THR A 101 -8.20 8.92 7.16
CA THR A 101 -7.33 8.41 8.23
C THR A 101 -6.04 9.22 8.33
N LEU A 102 -5.32 9.39 7.21
CA LEU A 102 -4.11 10.23 7.18
C LEU A 102 -4.41 11.67 7.64
N THR A 103 -5.54 12.23 7.20
CA THR A 103 -5.95 13.60 7.58
C THR A 103 -6.16 13.74 9.08
N ARG A 104 -6.73 12.72 9.73
CA ARG A 104 -7.00 12.70 11.17
C ARG A 104 -5.76 12.40 12.01
N GLU A 105 -4.90 11.50 11.54
CA GLU A 105 -3.93 10.81 12.39
C GLU A 105 -2.47 11.12 12.05
N PHE A 106 -2.18 11.70 10.89
CA PHE A 106 -0.80 11.95 10.45
C PHE A 106 -0.56 13.39 9.96
N LEU A 107 -1.48 13.96 9.19
CA LEU A 107 -1.28 15.29 8.60
C LEU A 107 -1.19 16.39 9.68
N VAL A 108 -0.37 17.40 9.42
CA VAL A 108 -0.16 18.53 10.33
C VAL A 108 -0.46 19.81 9.58
N TYR A 109 -1.39 20.61 10.12
CA TYR A 109 -1.85 21.83 9.48
C TYR A 109 -0.68 22.77 9.10
N ASN A 110 -0.63 23.18 7.82
CA ASN A 110 0.41 24.03 7.24
C ASN A 110 1.86 23.50 7.31
N LYS A 111 2.03 22.20 7.59
CA LYS A 111 3.33 21.56 7.85
C LYS A 111 3.55 20.24 7.13
N ILE A 112 2.55 19.35 7.14
CA ILE A 112 2.56 18.07 6.42
C ILE A 112 1.21 17.94 5.72
N ALA A 113 1.22 17.90 4.39
CA ALA A 113 0.02 17.76 3.57
C ALA A 113 0.15 16.56 2.63
N LEU A 114 -0.90 15.75 2.55
CA LEU A 114 -1.00 14.71 1.54
C LEU A 114 -1.06 15.36 0.14
N PHE A 115 -0.10 15.01 -0.71
CA PHE A 115 -0.03 15.49 -2.08
C PHE A 115 -0.68 14.51 -3.06
N ASN A 116 -0.37 13.22 -2.90
CA ASN A 116 -0.88 12.18 -3.79
C ASN A 116 -0.94 10.80 -3.11
N ILE A 117 -1.88 9.97 -3.56
CA ILE A 117 -1.95 8.52 -3.29
C ILE A 117 -1.93 7.83 -4.66
N ASP A 118 -0.84 7.13 -4.96
CA ASP A 118 -0.74 6.28 -6.14
C ASP A 118 -0.96 4.82 -5.75
N LEU A 119 -1.82 4.13 -6.50
CA LEU A 119 -2.01 2.69 -6.43
C LEU A 119 -1.08 2.02 -7.45
N VAL A 120 -0.06 1.33 -6.96
CA VAL A 120 0.98 0.69 -7.80
C VAL A 120 0.81 -0.82 -7.75
N GLY A 121 0.88 -1.50 -8.89
CA GLY A 121 0.66 -2.94 -9.01
C GLY A 121 -0.66 -3.26 -9.74
N SER A 122 -1.09 -4.51 -9.66
CA SER A 122 -2.24 -5.05 -10.40
C SER A 122 -3.58 -4.81 -9.70
N TRP A 123 -3.77 -3.64 -9.09
CA TRP A 123 -5.05 -3.23 -8.49
C TRP A 123 -6.18 -3.45 -9.50
N GLN A 124 -7.02 -4.46 -9.27
CA GLN A 124 -7.96 -4.94 -10.28
C GLN A 124 -9.11 -3.95 -10.50
N ALA A 125 -8.87 -2.92 -11.30
CA ALA A 125 -9.91 -2.03 -11.82
C ALA A 125 -10.90 -2.76 -12.75
N TYR A 126 -10.51 -3.92 -13.27
CA TYR A 126 -11.35 -4.77 -14.10
C TYR A 126 -10.95 -6.22 -13.85
N LYS A 127 -11.85 -7.00 -13.25
CA LYS A 127 -11.71 -8.44 -13.17
C LYS A 127 -12.38 -9.04 -14.41
N SER A 128 -11.62 -9.59 -15.34
CA SER A 128 -12.22 -10.28 -16.47
C SER A 128 -13.03 -11.49 -15.99
N ALA A 129 -13.76 -12.17 -16.88
CA ALA A 129 -14.64 -13.27 -16.45
C ALA A 129 -13.83 -14.50 -15.99
N GLY A 130 -12.50 -14.49 -16.16
CA GLY A 130 -11.65 -15.63 -15.86
C GLY A 130 -11.91 -16.82 -16.78
N ASP A 131 -12.55 -16.59 -17.92
CA ASP A 131 -12.97 -17.66 -18.83
C ASP A 131 -11.81 -18.14 -19.71
N SER A 132 -10.83 -17.28 -19.98
CA SER A 132 -9.69 -17.64 -20.80
C SER A 132 -8.64 -18.44 -20.02
N ASP A 133 -7.94 -19.33 -20.72
CA ASP A 133 -6.92 -20.18 -20.10
C ASP A 133 -5.73 -19.37 -19.58
N ILE A 134 -5.42 -18.23 -20.20
CA ILE A 134 -4.35 -17.33 -19.73
C ILE A 134 -4.71 -16.66 -18.40
N GLU A 135 -5.97 -16.28 -18.21
CA GLU A 135 -6.45 -15.69 -16.96
C GLU A 135 -6.48 -16.73 -15.84
N LYS A 136 -6.95 -17.95 -16.13
CA LYS A 136 -6.92 -19.07 -15.16
C LYS A 136 -5.48 -19.40 -14.75
N ALA A 137 -4.53 -19.39 -15.68
CA ALA A 137 -3.12 -19.62 -15.39
C ALA A 137 -2.54 -18.52 -14.47
N PHE A 138 -2.81 -17.25 -14.79
CA PHE A 138 -2.38 -16.11 -13.98
C PHE A 138 -2.92 -16.16 -12.54
N TYR A 139 -4.24 -16.36 -12.37
CA TYR A 139 -4.84 -16.45 -11.03
C TYR A 139 -4.36 -17.65 -10.22
N ASN A 140 -4.06 -18.78 -10.88
CA ASN A 140 -3.46 -19.93 -10.22
C ASN A 140 -2.04 -19.64 -9.71
N ASP A 141 -1.25 -18.86 -10.46
CA ASP A 141 0.10 -18.49 -10.03
C ASP A 141 0.07 -17.48 -8.87
N ILE A 142 -0.83 -16.50 -8.90
CA ILE A 142 -1.08 -15.61 -7.74
C ILE A 142 -1.48 -16.44 -6.51
N SER A 143 -2.46 -17.33 -6.63
CA SER A 143 -2.93 -18.15 -5.51
C SER A 143 -1.83 -19.01 -4.90
N LYS A 144 -0.94 -19.57 -5.72
CA LYS A 144 0.24 -20.32 -5.23
C LYS A 144 1.25 -19.41 -4.56
N HIS A 145 1.47 -18.19 -5.07
CA HIS A 145 2.38 -17.22 -4.47
C HIS A 145 1.90 -16.84 -3.06
N VAL A 146 0.64 -16.41 -2.92
CA VAL A 146 0.03 -16.05 -1.63
C VAL A 146 0.15 -17.19 -0.62
N LYS A 147 -0.18 -18.42 -1.02
CA LYS A 147 -0.04 -19.60 -0.15
C LYS A 147 1.41 -19.86 0.29
N ARG A 148 2.41 -19.59 -0.55
CA ARG A 148 3.82 -19.77 -0.17
C ARG A 148 4.26 -18.73 0.85
N VAL A 149 3.86 -17.48 0.68
CA VAL A 149 4.17 -16.39 1.61
C VAL A 149 3.59 -16.73 2.99
N GLN A 150 2.29 -17.06 3.07
CA GLN A 150 1.62 -17.44 4.32
C GLN A 150 2.25 -18.66 5.02
N ASN A 151 2.70 -19.67 4.25
CA ASN A 151 3.34 -20.86 4.83
C ASN A 151 4.79 -20.63 5.27
N ASN A 152 5.48 -19.62 4.73
CA ASN A 152 6.82 -19.25 5.17
C ASN A 152 6.79 -18.41 6.45
N GLU A 153 5.74 -17.61 6.66
CA GLU A 153 5.51 -16.94 7.95
C GLU A 153 5.27 -17.95 9.09
N HIS A 154 4.64 -19.10 8.80
CA HIS A 154 4.45 -20.20 9.76
C HIS A 154 5.72 -21.00 10.11
N ARG A 155 6.88 -20.66 9.53
CA ARG A 155 8.16 -21.36 9.77
C ARG A 155 9.21 -20.54 10.54
N VAL A 156 8.85 -19.36 11.01
CA VAL A 156 9.77 -18.50 11.79
C VAL A 156 9.66 -18.74 13.30
N ASP A 157 8.65 -19.51 13.75
CA ASP A 157 8.39 -19.81 15.17
C ASP A 157 8.62 -21.28 15.60
N ASP A 158 9.51 -22.02 14.93
CA ASP A 158 9.97 -23.37 15.38
C ASP A 158 11.51 -23.46 15.48
#